data_AF-A0A919GQZ6-F1
#
_entry.id   AF-A0A919GQZ6-F1
#
_cell.length_a   1.000
_cell.length_b   1.000
_cell.length_c   1.000
_cell.angle_alpha   90.00
_cell.angle_beta   90.00
_cell.angle_gamma   90.00
#
_symmetry.space_group_name_H-M   'P 1'
#
loop_
_entity.id
_entity.type
_entity.pdbx_description
1 polymer ?
#
loop_
_entity_poly.entity_id
_entity_poly.type
_entity_poly.pdbx_seq_one_letter_code
_entity_poly.pdbx_strand_id
1 'polypeptide(L)'
;MNLYLPSTLDWPQRGLSVTQSTGYPTDPAGTSVLTVTGSGHLDPRLRVPYWAERGFTVRLNGVPQRVDAVPGTYVSLSRQWRNGDRVEIAAPFTLRVERALDDPAVQGVAYGPLPLVIRSSATEYQDLTLYRDYPLDRDLSRAIRPAAEPMTFTANGLTLVPFHLDTTEAYHMYFTRAEPEIVFGDTATGVENRPGPDRRTFLDEVWDRGPFGSRGSPVRAVTEVADDRVRAGQLTARQRKVVIAAAGRARLPG
;
A
#
# COMPACT_ATOMS: atom_id res chain seq x y z
N MET A 1 15.63 15.34 5.31
CA MET A 1 15.47 14.02 5.94
C MET A 1 14.94 13.05 4.90
N ASN A 2 15.72 12.04 4.53
CA ASN A 2 15.39 11.10 3.45
C ASN A 2 14.98 9.71 3.94
N LEU A 3 15.53 9.27 5.07
CA LEU A 3 15.30 7.97 5.67
C LEU A 3 14.84 8.17 7.11
N TYR A 4 13.89 7.34 7.55
CA TYR A 4 13.39 7.38 8.93
C TYR A 4 14.08 6.30 9.76
N LEU A 5 15.33 6.56 10.15
CA LEU A 5 16.19 5.62 10.88
C LEU A 5 16.76 6.28 12.14
N PRO A 6 16.95 5.53 13.25
CA PRO A 6 17.60 6.05 14.44
C PRO A 6 18.99 6.59 14.09
N SER A 7 19.23 7.87 14.35
CA SER A 7 20.46 8.54 13.95
C SER A 7 20.65 9.87 14.68
N THR A 8 21.88 10.37 14.71
CA THR A 8 22.19 11.73 15.15
C THR A 8 23.01 12.42 14.07
N LEU A 9 22.62 13.63 13.71
CA LEU A 9 23.39 14.53 12.87
C LEU A 9 23.99 15.63 13.75
N ASP A 10 25.31 15.62 13.91
CA ASP A 10 26.04 16.73 14.53
C ASP A 10 26.43 17.77 13.48
N TRP A 11 26.07 19.03 13.73
CA TRP A 11 26.34 20.14 12.81
C TRP A 11 27.01 21.33 13.52
N PRO A 12 28.30 21.22 13.88
CA PRO A 12 29.01 22.24 14.66
C PRO A 12 29.01 23.62 13.99
N GLN A 13 29.11 23.68 12.67
CA GLN A 13 29.13 24.94 11.91
C GLN A 13 27.81 25.72 12.00
N ARG A 14 26.71 25.07 12.41
CA ARG A 14 25.42 25.70 12.70
C ARG A 14 25.12 25.79 14.20
N GLY A 15 26.01 25.29 15.06
CA GLY A 15 25.76 25.19 16.50
C GLY A 15 24.55 24.31 16.84
N LEU A 16 24.27 23.29 16.03
CA LEU A 16 23.08 22.45 16.13
C LEU A 16 23.44 20.97 16.07
N SER A 17 22.63 20.15 16.72
CA SER A 17 22.59 18.69 16.51
C SER A 17 21.13 18.26 16.42
N VAL A 18 20.84 17.24 15.63
CA VAL A 18 19.49 16.69 15.47
C VAL A 18 19.55 15.18 15.71
N THR A 19 18.86 14.72 16.74
CA THR A 19 18.69 13.29 17.03
C THR A 19 17.34 12.81 16.54
N GLN A 20 17.33 11.71 15.82
CA GLN A 20 16.15 11.01 15.35
C GLN A 20 15.97 9.72 16.15
N SER A 21 14.79 9.57 16.75
CA SER A 21 14.32 8.34 17.40
C SER A 21 13.11 7.80 16.67
N THR A 22 13.01 6.48 16.53
CA THR A 22 11.89 5.80 15.87
C THR A 22 11.87 4.33 16.25
N GLY A 23 10.68 3.72 16.25
CA GLY A 23 10.50 2.28 16.36
C GLY A 23 10.60 1.54 15.03
N TYR A 24 10.94 2.22 13.93
CA TYR A 24 11.20 1.60 12.63
C TYR A 24 12.24 0.47 12.77
N PRO A 25 12.05 -0.68 12.08
CA PRO A 25 10.95 -1.02 11.17
C PRO A 25 9.70 -1.61 11.85
N THR A 26 9.69 -1.77 13.16
CA THR A 26 8.66 -2.52 13.89
C THR A 26 7.48 -1.70 14.41
N ASP A 27 7.48 -0.38 14.20
CA ASP A 27 6.35 0.50 14.56
C ASP A 27 5.39 0.71 13.38
N PRO A 28 4.21 0.07 13.37
CA PRO A 28 3.23 0.24 12.29
C PRO A 28 2.62 1.64 12.23
N ALA A 29 2.72 2.45 13.30
CA ALA A 29 2.32 3.86 13.24
C ALA A 29 3.31 4.70 12.43
N GLY A 30 4.50 4.17 12.13
CA GLY A 30 5.56 4.86 11.39
C GLY A 30 6.01 6.13 12.09
N THR A 31 6.11 6.10 13.43
CA THR A 31 6.43 7.27 14.23
C THR A 31 7.93 7.54 14.21
N SER A 32 8.31 8.79 13.97
CA SER A 32 9.68 9.27 14.15
C SER A 32 9.70 10.62 14.84
N VAL A 33 10.57 10.75 15.83
CA VAL A 33 10.74 11.97 16.63
C VAL A 33 12.12 12.55 16.36
N LEU A 34 12.15 13.78 15.85
CA LEU A 34 13.36 14.59 15.72
C LEU A 34 13.47 15.50 16.94
N THR A 35 14.60 15.48 17.63
CA THR A 35 14.92 16.37 18.75
C THR A 35 16.09 17.26 18.35
N VAL A 36 15.91 18.57 18.45
CA VAL A 36 16.94 19.55 18.13
C VAL A 36 17.69 19.94 19.40
N THR A 37 19.02 19.89 19.35
CA THR A 37 19.92 20.44 20.38
C THR A 37 20.63 21.65 19.81
N GLY A 38 20.72 22.74 20.57
CA GLY A 38 21.21 24.04 20.10
C GLY A 38 20.11 24.92 19.50
N SER A 39 20.49 26.00 18.80
CA SER A 39 19.52 26.95 18.23
C SER A 39 20.00 27.56 16.93
N GLY A 40 19.09 27.78 15.98
CA GLY A 40 19.42 28.38 14.70
C GLY A 40 18.27 28.33 13.71
N HIS A 41 18.37 29.09 12.61
CA HIS A 41 17.39 29.01 11.53
C HIS A 41 17.67 27.79 10.65
N LEU A 42 16.67 26.93 10.46
CA LEU A 42 16.74 25.77 9.55
C LEU A 42 15.41 25.59 8.83
N ASP A 43 15.48 25.04 7.61
CA ASP A 43 14.33 24.50 6.85
C ASP A 43 14.47 22.99 6.66
N PRO A 44 14.14 22.17 7.68
CA PRO A 44 14.12 20.73 7.51
C PRO A 44 13.08 20.34 6.47
N ARG A 45 13.54 19.63 5.42
CA ARG A 45 12.67 18.97 4.45
C ARG A 45 12.43 17.53 4.86
N LEU A 46 11.19 17.20 5.18
CA LEU A 46 10.76 15.88 5.61
C LEU A 46 10.19 15.12 4.40
N ARG A 47 10.82 14.00 4.01
CA ARG A 47 10.33 13.18 2.90
C ARG A 47 8.97 12.60 3.25
N VAL A 48 7.97 12.81 2.40
CA VAL A 48 6.70 12.08 2.46
C VAL A 48 6.89 10.81 1.62
N PRO A 49 6.98 9.61 2.22
CA PRO A 49 7.20 8.39 1.45
C PRO A 49 6.05 8.14 0.47
N TYR A 50 6.34 7.55 -0.69
CA TYR A 50 5.30 7.29 -1.70
C TYR A 50 4.21 6.34 -1.19
N TRP A 51 4.56 5.45 -0.25
CA TRP A 51 3.62 4.49 0.34
C TRP A 51 2.70 5.10 1.41
N ALA A 52 2.91 6.35 1.84
CA ALA A 52 2.15 6.98 2.92
C ALA A 52 0.77 7.51 2.47
N GLU A 53 0.00 6.67 1.77
CA GLU A 53 -1.30 7.05 1.17
C GLU A 53 -2.41 7.30 2.21
N ARG A 54 -2.30 6.71 3.40
CA ARG A 54 -3.25 6.92 4.53
C ARG A 54 -2.90 8.12 5.42
N GLY A 55 -1.93 8.92 4.99
CA GLY A 55 -1.60 10.20 5.60
C GLY A 55 -0.19 10.28 6.13
N PHE A 56 0.23 11.53 6.32
CA PHE A 56 1.52 11.91 6.87
C PHE A 56 1.29 13.12 7.76
N THR A 57 1.54 12.97 9.06
CA THR A 57 1.26 14.01 10.05
C THR A 57 2.54 14.53 10.66
N VAL A 58 2.52 15.81 11.03
CA VAL A 58 3.63 16.50 11.69
C VAL A 58 3.09 17.22 12.91
N ARG A 59 3.71 17.01 14.07
CA ARG A 59 3.51 17.82 15.27
C ARG A 59 4.84 18.46 15.66
N LEU A 60 4.79 19.73 16.05
CA LEU A 60 5.92 20.46 16.60
C LEU A 60 5.61 20.78 18.06
N ASN A 61 6.42 20.28 18.98
CA ASN A 61 6.22 20.43 20.43
C ASN A 61 4.79 20.07 20.86
N GLY A 62 4.25 18.98 20.31
CA GLY A 62 2.88 18.50 20.55
C GLY A 62 1.79 19.20 19.74
N VAL A 63 2.09 20.32 19.06
CA VAL A 63 1.10 21.09 18.29
C VAL A 63 1.03 20.59 16.84
N PRO A 64 -0.14 20.14 16.33
CA PRO A 64 -0.32 19.75 14.94
C PRO A 64 0.05 20.87 13.97
N GLN A 65 0.82 20.53 12.93
CA GLN A 65 1.18 21.45 11.86
C GLN A 65 0.32 21.19 10.65
N ARG A 66 -0.18 22.26 10.01
CA ARG A 66 -0.87 22.16 8.72
C ARG A 66 0.17 22.10 7.63
N VAL A 67 0.33 20.91 7.04
CA VAL A 67 1.32 20.63 6.00
C VAL A 67 0.63 20.05 4.77
N ASP A 68 1.12 20.41 3.59
CA ASP A 68 0.70 19.78 2.34
C ASP A 68 1.59 18.54 2.11
N ALA A 69 1.13 17.39 2.57
CA ALA A 69 1.91 16.16 2.57
C ALA A 69 1.48 15.25 1.41
N VAL A 70 2.05 15.50 0.23
CA VAL A 70 1.80 14.69 -0.96
C VAL A 70 2.79 13.51 -1.01
N PRO A 71 2.32 12.25 -1.13
CA PRO A 71 3.22 11.10 -1.25
C PRO A 71 4.25 11.26 -2.36
N GLY A 72 5.50 10.88 -2.08
CA GLY A 72 6.63 11.03 -3.00
C GLY A 72 7.27 12.42 -3.00
N THR A 73 6.82 13.36 -2.17
CA THR A 73 7.35 14.73 -2.10
C THR A 73 8.05 15.02 -0.76
N TYR A 74 8.21 16.30 -0.44
CA TYR A 74 8.79 16.77 0.82
C TYR A 74 7.91 17.86 1.45
N VAL A 75 7.80 17.81 2.77
CA VAL A 75 7.23 18.89 3.60
C VAL A 75 8.38 19.72 4.16
N SER A 76 8.32 21.04 4.00
CA SER A 76 9.27 22.00 4.59
C SER A 76 8.80 22.50 5.95
N LEU A 77 9.72 22.67 6.90
CA LEU A 77 9.48 23.22 8.24
C LEU A 77 10.45 24.37 8.57
N SER A 78 10.46 25.41 7.75
CA SER A 78 11.33 26.57 7.94
C SER A 78 10.97 27.40 9.17
N ARG A 79 11.90 27.50 10.14
CA ARG A 79 11.73 28.32 11.36
C ARG A 79 13.04 28.55 12.10
N GLN A 80 12.96 29.41 13.13
CA GLN A 80 14.00 29.50 14.16
C GLN A 80 13.81 28.35 15.17
N TRP A 81 14.78 27.45 15.19
CA TRP A 81 14.80 26.30 16.10
C TRP A 81 15.46 26.67 17.43
N ARG A 82 14.97 26.04 18.50
CA ARG A 82 15.46 26.18 19.87
C ARG A 82 15.83 24.83 20.43
N ASN A 83 16.70 24.88 21.44
CA ASN A 83 17.15 23.68 22.12
C ASN A 83 15.95 22.97 22.76
N GLY A 84 15.81 21.68 22.50
CA GLY A 84 14.71 20.86 22.98
C GLY A 84 13.46 20.86 22.08
N ASP A 85 13.44 21.61 20.97
CA ASP A 85 12.35 21.50 20.00
C ASP A 85 12.22 20.07 19.49
N ARG A 86 10.98 19.56 19.45
CA ARG A 86 10.64 18.20 19.04
C ARG A 86 9.67 18.21 17.86
N VAL A 87 10.03 17.48 16.81
CA VAL A 87 9.16 17.23 15.66
C VAL A 87 8.76 15.76 15.68
N GLU A 88 7.48 15.50 15.88
CA GLU A 88 6.92 14.16 15.73
C GLU A 88 6.32 14.02 14.35
N ILE A 89 6.67 12.94 13.67
CA ILE A 89 6.22 12.58 12.34
C ILE A 89 5.54 11.23 12.46
N ALA A 90 4.37 11.06 11.85
CA ALA A 90 3.74 9.75 11.74
C ALA A 90 3.28 9.51 10.31
N ALA A 91 3.67 8.36 9.75
CA ALA A 91 3.27 7.87 8.45
C ALA A 91 2.81 6.41 8.63
N PRO A 92 1.51 6.17 8.90
CA PRO A 92 1.00 4.84 9.20
C PRO A 92 1.28 3.84 8.07
N PHE A 93 1.76 2.65 8.42
CA PHE A 93 2.03 1.60 7.46
C PHE A 93 0.72 1.00 6.96
N THR A 94 0.69 0.69 5.67
CA THR A 94 -0.45 0.07 5.01
C THR A 94 0.01 -1.08 4.16
N LEU A 95 -0.82 -2.11 4.08
CA LEU A 95 -0.59 -3.20 3.13
C LEU A 95 -0.76 -2.66 1.71
N ARG A 96 0.17 -3.04 0.83
CA ARG A 96 0.15 -2.70 -0.59
C ARG A 96 0.65 -3.88 -1.40
N VAL A 97 0.23 -3.91 -2.66
CA VAL A 97 0.65 -4.89 -3.64
C VAL A 97 1.34 -4.15 -4.78
N GLU A 98 2.49 -4.67 -5.20
CA GLU A 98 3.26 -4.14 -6.34
C GLU A 98 3.33 -5.21 -7.43
N ARG A 99 2.88 -4.85 -8.63
CA ARG A 99 2.99 -5.71 -9.81
C ARG A 99 4.42 -5.72 -10.33
N ALA A 100 4.86 -6.88 -10.83
CA ALA A 100 6.06 -6.95 -11.64
C ALA A 100 5.89 -6.12 -12.92
N LEU A 101 7.01 -5.63 -13.46
CA LEU A 101 6.99 -4.69 -14.59
C LEU A 101 6.59 -5.37 -15.91
N ASP A 102 6.82 -6.68 -16.03
CA ASP A 102 6.67 -7.48 -17.24
C ASP A 102 5.47 -8.44 -17.21
N ASP A 103 5.00 -8.81 -16.01
CA ASP A 103 3.80 -9.62 -15.83
C ASP A 103 2.91 -9.08 -14.69
N PRO A 104 1.74 -8.50 -14.99
CA PRO A 104 0.84 -7.97 -13.97
C PRO A 104 0.23 -9.05 -13.06
N ALA A 105 0.30 -10.34 -13.45
CA ALA A 105 -0.11 -11.45 -12.59
C ALA A 105 0.97 -11.79 -11.55
N VAL A 106 2.24 -11.47 -11.78
CA VAL A 106 3.30 -11.68 -10.79
C VAL A 106 3.41 -10.44 -9.90
N GLN A 107 3.28 -10.63 -8.59
CA GLN A 107 3.11 -9.52 -7.65
C GLN A 107 3.89 -9.75 -6.36
N GLY A 108 4.29 -8.67 -5.69
CA GLY A 108 4.85 -8.67 -4.34
C GLY A 108 3.92 -7.96 -3.35
N VAL A 109 4.00 -8.32 -2.08
CA VAL A 109 3.28 -7.62 -1.00
C VAL A 109 4.27 -6.80 -0.19
N ALA A 110 3.83 -5.65 0.31
CA ALA A 110 4.59 -4.90 1.30
C ALA A 110 3.68 -4.29 2.36
N TYR A 111 4.27 -3.95 3.50
CA TYR A 111 3.63 -3.24 4.59
C TYR A 111 4.38 -1.93 4.85
N GLY A 112 3.80 -0.82 4.39
CA GLY A 112 4.47 0.48 4.31
C GLY A 112 5.80 0.40 3.53
N PRO A 113 6.95 0.66 4.16
CA PRO A 113 8.27 0.57 3.53
C PRO A 113 8.82 -0.86 3.44
N LEU A 114 8.17 -1.86 4.04
CA LEU A 114 8.74 -3.19 4.24
C LEU A 114 8.18 -4.19 3.21
N PRO A 115 9.00 -4.72 2.30
CA PRO A 115 8.62 -5.89 1.51
C PRO A 115 8.30 -7.07 2.44
N LEU A 116 7.21 -7.76 2.14
CA LEU A 116 6.85 -9.03 2.77
C LEU A 116 7.24 -10.18 1.85
N VAL A 117 7.57 -11.32 2.45
CA VAL A 117 7.81 -12.59 1.75
C VAL A 117 6.84 -13.64 2.25
N ILE A 118 6.48 -14.56 1.36
CA ILE A 118 5.73 -15.76 1.74
C ILE A 118 6.73 -16.80 2.23
N ARG A 119 6.60 -17.22 3.48
CA ARG A 119 7.40 -18.30 4.05
C ARG A 119 6.91 -19.64 3.51
N SER A 120 7.72 -20.28 2.67
CA SER A 120 7.41 -21.56 2.04
C SER A 120 8.66 -22.17 1.41
N SER A 121 8.81 -23.49 1.54
CA SER A 121 9.87 -24.26 0.88
C SER A 121 9.49 -24.78 -0.50
N ALA A 122 8.33 -24.39 -1.02
CA ALA A 122 7.91 -24.75 -2.36
C ALA A 122 8.88 -24.18 -3.42
N THR A 123 8.99 -24.85 -4.55
CA THR A 123 9.84 -24.43 -5.68
C THR A 123 9.04 -23.77 -6.80
N GLU A 124 7.71 -23.82 -6.72
CA GLU A 124 6.79 -23.15 -7.64
C GLU A 124 6.25 -21.87 -7.02
N TYR A 125 5.83 -20.90 -7.85
CA TYR A 125 5.14 -19.71 -7.37
C TYR A 125 3.93 -20.09 -6.53
N GLN A 126 3.72 -19.36 -5.45
CA GLN A 126 2.50 -19.46 -4.65
C GLN A 126 1.39 -18.69 -5.33
N ASP A 127 0.17 -19.22 -5.30
CA ASP A 127 -1.02 -18.55 -5.82
C ASP A 127 -1.75 -17.84 -4.68
N LEU A 128 -2.02 -16.54 -4.85
CA LEU A 128 -2.88 -15.77 -3.92
C LEU A 128 -4.11 -15.24 -4.65
N THR A 129 -5.24 -15.31 -3.96
CA THR A 129 -6.48 -14.60 -4.33
C THR A 129 -6.57 -13.37 -3.45
N LEU A 130 -6.68 -12.21 -4.08
CA LEU A 130 -6.77 -10.92 -3.39
C LEU A 130 -8.12 -10.25 -3.65
N TYR A 131 -8.63 -10.28 -4.89
CA TYR A 131 -9.74 -9.45 -5.33
C TYR A 131 -11.11 -9.88 -4.83
N ARG A 132 -11.28 -11.17 -4.49
CA ARG A 132 -12.47 -11.61 -3.75
C ARG A 132 -12.64 -10.81 -2.45
N ASP A 133 -11.54 -10.53 -1.77
CA ASP A 133 -11.52 -9.84 -0.48
C ASP A 133 -10.96 -8.42 -0.57
N TYR A 134 -10.67 -7.90 -1.77
CA TYR A 134 -10.10 -6.57 -1.95
C TYR A 134 -11.18 -5.56 -2.34
N PRO A 135 -11.77 -4.86 -1.37
CA PRO A 135 -12.62 -3.73 -1.67
C PRO A 135 -11.91 -2.73 -2.60
N LEU A 136 -12.67 -2.12 -3.51
CA LEU A 136 -12.18 -1.13 -4.47
C LEU A 136 -11.61 0.16 -3.82
N ASP A 137 -11.61 0.24 -2.49
CA ASP A 137 -10.98 1.29 -1.66
C ASP A 137 -9.49 1.05 -1.38
N ARG A 138 -8.90 0.01 -2.02
CA ARG A 138 -7.51 -0.41 -1.88
C ARG A 138 -7.11 -0.92 -0.49
N ASP A 139 -8.07 -1.28 0.37
CA ASP A 139 -7.77 -1.89 1.67
C ASP A 139 -7.56 -3.41 1.59
N LEU A 140 -6.30 -3.85 1.70
CA LEU A 140 -5.93 -5.26 1.72
C LEU A 140 -6.18 -5.94 3.06
N SER A 141 -6.62 -5.21 4.09
CA SER A 141 -6.82 -5.75 5.44
C SER A 141 -7.77 -6.93 5.47
N ARG A 142 -8.62 -7.09 4.44
CA ARG A 142 -9.55 -8.20 4.30
C ARG A 142 -8.94 -9.49 3.77
N ALA A 143 -8.10 -9.37 2.74
CA ALA A 143 -7.40 -10.48 2.10
C ALA A 143 -6.17 -10.92 2.91
N ILE A 144 -5.49 -9.96 3.55
CA ILE A 144 -4.24 -10.16 4.28
C ILE A 144 -4.46 -9.73 5.73
N ARG A 145 -4.50 -10.70 6.63
CA ARG A 145 -4.87 -10.52 8.05
C ARG A 145 -3.63 -10.54 8.94
N PRO A 146 -3.55 -9.72 9.99
CA PRO A 146 -2.49 -9.87 11.00
C PRO A 146 -2.51 -11.27 11.61
N ALA A 147 -1.33 -11.83 11.85
CA ALA A 147 -1.15 -13.06 12.62
C ALA A 147 -0.91 -12.74 14.11
N ALA A 148 -0.74 -13.77 14.94
CA ALA A 148 -0.41 -13.59 16.35
C ALA A 148 1.00 -13.01 16.57
N GLU A 149 1.94 -13.35 15.68
CA GLU A 149 3.30 -12.83 15.73
C GLU A 149 3.36 -11.38 15.24
N PRO A 150 4.13 -10.49 15.90
CA PRO A 150 4.28 -9.10 15.47
C PRO A 150 4.79 -8.99 14.04
N MET A 151 4.20 -8.07 13.28
CA MET A 151 4.56 -7.81 11.87
C MET A 151 4.34 -9.01 10.92
N THR A 152 3.74 -10.09 11.38
CA THR A 152 3.40 -11.27 10.57
C THR A 152 1.95 -11.20 10.11
N PHE A 153 1.67 -11.68 8.91
CA PHE A 153 0.35 -11.70 8.30
C PHE A 153 0.02 -13.08 7.73
N THR A 154 -1.26 -13.32 7.48
CA THR A 154 -1.75 -14.52 6.79
C THR A 154 -2.65 -14.14 5.62
N ALA A 155 -2.53 -14.88 4.52
CA ALA A 155 -3.40 -14.75 3.35
C ALA A 155 -3.54 -16.14 2.68
N ASN A 156 -4.75 -16.59 2.40
CA ASN A 156 -5.00 -17.91 1.78
C ASN A 156 -4.30 -19.10 2.47
N GLY A 157 -4.10 -19.04 3.80
CA GLY A 157 -3.38 -20.07 4.56
C GLY A 157 -1.84 -19.97 4.50
N LEU A 158 -1.31 -18.99 3.75
CA LEU A 158 0.12 -18.69 3.67
C LEU A 158 0.52 -17.66 4.72
N THR A 159 1.76 -17.76 5.19
CA THR A 159 2.34 -16.82 6.17
C THR A 159 3.22 -15.81 5.45
N LEU A 160 2.94 -14.52 5.66
CA LEU A 160 3.70 -13.40 5.12
C LEU A 160 4.48 -12.70 6.23
N VAL A 161 5.77 -12.49 6.04
CA VAL A 161 6.66 -11.85 7.03
C VAL A 161 7.54 -10.78 6.39
N PRO A 162 7.98 -9.74 7.11
CA PRO A 162 8.93 -8.78 6.59
C PRO A 162 10.23 -9.47 6.19
N PHE A 163 10.71 -9.18 4.98
CA PHE A 163 11.89 -9.84 4.42
C PHE A 163 13.12 -9.80 5.34
N HIS A 164 13.34 -8.68 6.04
CA HIS A 164 14.48 -8.50 6.94
C HIS A 164 14.44 -9.36 8.21
N LEU A 165 13.30 -9.96 8.56
CA LEU A 165 13.16 -10.83 9.73
C LEU A 165 13.39 -12.31 9.38
N ASP A 166 13.34 -12.69 8.10
CA ASP A 166 13.42 -14.09 7.67
C ASP A 166 14.74 -14.38 6.96
N THR A 167 15.76 -14.81 7.72
CA THR A 167 17.15 -14.82 7.24
C THR A 167 17.68 -16.19 6.82
N THR A 168 16.94 -17.28 7.05
CA THR A 168 17.39 -18.63 6.69
C THR A 168 16.32 -19.57 6.15
N GLU A 169 15.02 -19.25 6.27
CA GLU A 169 13.98 -20.11 5.71
C GLU A 169 13.82 -19.87 4.20
N ALA A 170 13.32 -20.89 3.50
CA ALA A 170 12.93 -20.71 2.12
C ALA A 170 11.70 -19.78 2.03
N TYR A 171 11.69 -18.92 1.02
CA TYR A 171 10.65 -17.91 0.86
C TYR A 171 10.39 -17.58 -0.61
N HIS A 172 9.26 -16.93 -0.86
CA HIS A 172 8.92 -16.31 -2.13
C HIS A 172 8.71 -14.80 -1.93
N MET A 173 9.50 -13.98 -2.65
CA MET A 173 9.28 -12.53 -2.73
C MET A 173 8.03 -12.18 -3.54
N TYR A 174 7.77 -12.98 -4.57
CA TYR A 174 6.70 -12.78 -5.52
C TYR A 174 5.76 -13.98 -5.50
N PHE A 175 4.50 -13.70 -5.80
CA PHE A 175 3.45 -14.69 -5.96
C PHE A 175 2.74 -14.46 -7.29
N THR A 176 2.05 -15.49 -7.77
CA THR A 176 1.14 -15.36 -8.91
C THR A 176 -0.24 -15.03 -8.37
N ARG A 177 -0.82 -13.91 -8.81
CA ARG A 177 -2.20 -13.59 -8.50
C ARG A 177 -3.12 -14.45 -9.37
N ALA A 178 -3.87 -15.32 -8.72
CA ALA A 178 -4.77 -16.26 -9.38
C ALA A 178 -6.22 -15.93 -9.03
N GLU A 179 -6.94 -15.30 -9.97
CA GLU A 179 -8.39 -15.07 -9.85
C GLU A 179 -9.06 -15.71 -11.06
N PRO A 180 -9.56 -16.96 -10.96
CA PRO A 180 -10.09 -17.68 -12.11
C PRO A 180 -11.42 -17.09 -12.63
N GLU A 181 -12.13 -16.35 -11.78
CA GLU A 181 -13.46 -15.83 -12.04
C GLU A 181 -13.54 -14.33 -11.72
N ILE A 182 -14.34 -13.59 -12.49
CA ILE A 182 -14.67 -12.20 -12.19
C ILE A 182 -15.56 -12.21 -10.94
N VAL A 183 -15.07 -11.63 -9.86
CA VAL A 183 -15.73 -11.63 -8.56
C VAL A 183 -15.69 -10.23 -7.94
N PHE A 184 -16.75 -9.86 -7.22
CA PHE A 184 -16.83 -8.59 -6.51
C PHE A 184 -17.23 -8.84 -5.05
N GLY A 185 -16.25 -8.82 -4.13
CA GLY A 185 -16.52 -9.27 -2.76
C GLY A 185 -16.90 -10.75 -2.76
N ASP A 186 -17.99 -11.09 -2.06
CA ASP A 186 -18.57 -12.44 -2.09
C ASP A 186 -19.47 -12.72 -3.30
N THR A 187 -19.56 -11.79 -4.27
CA THR A 187 -20.46 -11.92 -5.43
C THR A 187 -19.73 -12.49 -6.64
N ALA A 188 -19.81 -13.80 -6.81
CA ALA A 188 -19.40 -14.54 -8.00
C ALA A 188 -20.29 -14.19 -9.22
N THR A 189 -19.70 -14.19 -10.42
CA THR A 189 -20.38 -13.92 -11.70
C THR A 189 -20.56 -15.17 -12.57
N GLY A 190 -19.79 -16.23 -12.33
CA GLY A 190 -19.60 -17.38 -13.21
C GLY A 190 -18.85 -17.05 -14.50
N VAL A 191 -18.30 -15.84 -14.63
CA VAL A 191 -17.57 -15.39 -15.83
C VAL A 191 -16.08 -15.50 -15.58
N GLU A 192 -15.38 -16.24 -16.43
CA GLU A 192 -13.93 -16.41 -16.33
C GLU A 192 -13.18 -15.08 -16.44
N ASN A 193 -12.19 -14.86 -15.58
CA ASN A 193 -11.40 -13.64 -15.55
C ASN A 193 -10.15 -13.73 -16.44
N ARG A 194 -10.37 -14.03 -17.73
CA ARG A 194 -9.28 -14.23 -18.69
C ARG A 194 -8.43 -12.98 -18.89
N PRO A 195 -7.09 -13.11 -18.98
CA PRO A 195 -6.22 -12.01 -19.36
C PRO A 195 -6.47 -11.60 -20.83
N GLY A 196 -6.33 -10.31 -21.11
CA GLY A 196 -6.30 -9.76 -22.46
C GLY A 196 -4.91 -9.85 -23.11
N PRO A 197 -4.73 -9.28 -24.31
CA PRO A 197 -3.44 -9.27 -25.03
C PRO A 197 -2.28 -8.65 -24.25
N ASP A 198 -2.57 -7.70 -23.36
CA ASP A 198 -1.60 -7.03 -22.48
C ASP A 198 -1.40 -7.75 -21.14
N ARG A 199 -1.87 -9.00 -21.03
CA ARG A 199 -1.85 -9.84 -19.82
C ARG A 199 -2.68 -9.32 -18.64
N ARG A 200 -3.39 -8.19 -18.78
CA ARG A 200 -4.28 -7.70 -17.73
C ARG A 200 -5.62 -8.43 -17.77
N THR A 201 -6.13 -8.76 -16.61
CA THR A 201 -7.45 -9.36 -16.42
C THR A 201 -8.55 -8.29 -16.37
N PHE A 202 -9.82 -8.69 -16.38
CA PHE A 202 -10.93 -7.73 -16.23
C PHE A 202 -10.82 -6.99 -14.88
N LEU A 203 -10.47 -7.72 -13.82
CA LEU A 203 -10.28 -7.13 -12.49
C LEU A 203 -9.06 -6.18 -12.45
N ASP A 204 -7.99 -6.42 -13.23
CA ASP A 204 -6.91 -5.42 -13.34
C ASP A 204 -7.41 -4.09 -13.88
N GLU A 205 -8.11 -4.14 -15.00
CA GLU A 205 -8.59 -2.96 -15.72
C GLU A 205 -9.57 -2.14 -14.87
N VAL A 206 -10.40 -2.82 -14.08
CA VAL A 206 -11.31 -2.15 -13.14
C VAL A 206 -10.51 -1.51 -12.01
N TRP A 207 -9.56 -2.21 -11.39
CA TRP A 207 -8.82 -1.69 -10.24
C TRP A 207 -7.87 -0.56 -10.59
N ASP A 208 -7.31 -0.55 -11.81
CA ASP A 208 -6.47 0.53 -12.32
C ASP A 208 -7.22 1.87 -12.42
N ARG A 209 -8.56 1.86 -12.41
CA ARG A 209 -9.41 3.07 -12.44
C ARG A 209 -9.69 3.65 -11.05
N GLY A 210 -9.30 2.97 -9.98
CA GLY A 210 -9.41 3.46 -8.60
C GLY A 210 -8.27 4.42 -8.22
N PRO A 211 -8.36 5.10 -7.06
CA PRO A 211 -9.36 4.91 -6.01
C PRO A 211 -10.73 5.50 -6.36
N PHE A 212 -11.81 4.87 -5.86
CA PHE A 212 -13.17 5.30 -6.14
C PHE A 212 -13.72 6.14 -4.98
N GLY A 213 -13.80 7.46 -5.16
CA GLY A 213 -14.25 8.39 -4.11
C GLY A 213 -15.77 8.51 -3.92
N SER A 214 -16.58 7.66 -4.56
CA SER A 214 -18.04 7.61 -4.33
C SER A 214 -18.64 6.25 -4.73
N ARG A 215 -19.72 5.84 -4.04
CA ARG A 215 -20.41 4.54 -4.25
C ARG A 215 -20.83 4.22 -5.69
N GLY A 216 -21.03 5.23 -6.54
CA GLY A 216 -21.41 5.04 -7.95
C GLY A 216 -20.23 4.86 -8.91
N SER A 217 -19.02 5.23 -8.50
CA SER A 217 -17.82 5.18 -9.35
C SER A 217 -17.33 3.75 -9.64
N PRO A 218 -17.37 2.81 -8.67
CA PRO A 218 -17.07 1.40 -8.90
C PRO A 218 -17.88 0.74 -10.01
N VAL A 219 -19.21 0.82 -9.93
CA VAL A 219 -20.12 0.17 -10.89
C VAL A 219 -19.97 0.80 -12.28
N ARG A 220 -19.70 2.11 -12.34
CA ARG A 220 -19.37 2.79 -13.59
C ARG A 220 -18.09 2.24 -14.21
N ALA A 221 -17.02 2.11 -13.44
CA ALA A 221 -15.77 1.54 -13.94
C ALA A 221 -15.94 0.10 -14.42
N VAL A 222 -16.67 -0.74 -13.68
CA VAL A 222 -17.03 -2.09 -14.14
C VAL A 222 -17.80 -2.04 -15.46
N THR A 223 -18.73 -1.09 -15.59
CA THR A 223 -19.54 -0.94 -16.81
C THR A 223 -18.68 -0.57 -18.01
N GLU A 224 -17.80 0.44 -17.91
CA GLU A 224 -17.03 0.83 -19.09
C GLU A 224 -15.95 -0.21 -19.43
N VAL A 225 -15.32 -0.89 -18.45
CA VAL A 225 -14.43 -2.03 -18.74
C VAL A 225 -15.20 -3.15 -19.45
N ALA A 226 -16.41 -3.46 -19.00
CA ALA A 226 -17.23 -4.49 -19.65
C ALA A 226 -17.66 -4.10 -21.06
N ASP A 227 -17.92 -2.81 -21.31
CA ASP A 227 -18.16 -2.26 -22.65
C ASP A 227 -16.92 -2.37 -23.55
N ASP A 228 -15.75 -1.99 -23.04
CA ASP A 228 -14.47 -2.09 -23.76
C ASP A 228 -14.17 -3.54 -24.16
N ARG A 229 -14.32 -4.48 -23.22
CA ARG A 229 -14.09 -5.91 -23.48
C ARG A 229 -15.11 -6.54 -24.41
N VAL A 230 -16.36 -6.07 -24.44
CA VAL A 230 -17.32 -6.51 -25.46
C VAL A 230 -16.91 -5.99 -26.85
N ARG A 231 -16.51 -4.72 -26.96
CA ARG A 231 -16.01 -4.16 -28.22
C ARG A 231 -14.77 -4.90 -28.74
N ALA A 232 -13.90 -5.34 -27.83
CA ALA A 232 -12.72 -6.13 -28.15
C ALA A 232 -12.99 -7.63 -28.38
N GLY A 233 -14.25 -8.10 -28.24
CA GLY A 233 -14.60 -9.52 -28.41
C GLY A 233 -14.13 -10.44 -27.27
N GLN A 234 -13.69 -9.87 -26.15
CA GLN A 234 -13.20 -10.60 -24.97
C GLN A 234 -14.32 -10.98 -23.99
N LEU A 235 -15.46 -10.30 -24.07
CA LEU A 235 -16.70 -10.65 -23.36
C LEU A 235 -17.88 -10.69 -24.34
N THR A 236 -18.84 -11.56 -24.06
CA THR A 236 -20.13 -11.55 -24.75
C THR A 236 -21.08 -10.51 -24.16
N ALA A 237 -22.08 -10.07 -24.93
CA ALA A 237 -23.13 -9.18 -24.43
C ALA A 237 -23.89 -9.77 -23.22
N ARG A 238 -24.00 -11.10 -23.14
CA ARG A 238 -24.58 -11.79 -21.97
C ARG A 238 -23.67 -11.68 -20.75
N GLN A 239 -22.38 -11.99 -20.89
CA GLN A 239 -21.41 -11.90 -19.79
C GLN A 239 -21.32 -10.46 -19.26
N ARG A 240 -21.30 -9.45 -20.14
CA ARG A 240 -21.37 -8.03 -19.75
C ARG A 240 -22.53 -7.74 -18.80
N LYS A 241 -23.75 -8.18 -19.15
CA LYS A 241 -24.94 -7.97 -18.31
C LYS A 241 -24.79 -8.65 -16.95
N VAL A 242 -24.24 -9.86 -16.91
CA VAL A 242 -24.02 -10.62 -15.68
C VAL A 242 -23.02 -9.91 -14.75
N VAL A 243 -21.88 -9.48 -15.29
CA VAL A 243 -20.81 -8.79 -14.55
C VAL A 243 -21.31 -7.46 -13.97
N ILE A 244 -22.00 -6.63 -14.77
CA ILE A 244 -22.56 -5.35 -14.30
C ILE A 244 -23.62 -5.58 -13.21
N ALA A 245 -24.50 -6.56 -13.39
CA ALA A 245 -25.52 -6.88 -12.40
C ALA A 245 -24.92 -7.39 -11.08
N ALA A 246 -23.85 -8.19 -11.16
CA ALA A 246 -23.11 -8.64 -9.98
C ALA A 246 -22.46 -7.47 -9.23
N ALA A 247 -21.78 -6.57 -9.95
CA ALA A 247 -21.18 -5.37 -9.33
C ALA A 247 -22.22 -4.46 -8.67
N GLY A 248 -23.42 -4.32 -9.26
CA GLY A 248 -24.51 -3.55 -8.67
C GLY A 248 -25.14 -4.18 -7.42
N ARG A 249 -25.08 -5.51 -7.29
CA ARG A 249 -25.52 -6.24 -6.09
C ARG A 249 -24.44 -6.29 -5.01
N ALA A 250 -23.18 -6.33 -5.41
CA ALA A 250 -22.06 -6.31 -4.51
C ALA A 250 -22.08 -5.01 -3.70
N ARG A 251 -21.88 -5.09 -2.38
CA ARG A 251 -21.71 -3.92 -1.52
C ARG A 251 -20.30 -3.36 -1.70
N LEU A 252 -20.03 -2.83 -2.89
CA LEU A 252 -18.75 -2.20 -3.22
C LEU A 252 -18.57 -0.95 -2.34
N PRO A 253 -17.37 -0.73 -1.77
CA PRO A 253 -17.09 0.49 -1.03
C PRO A 253 -17.18 1.69 -1.96
N GLY A 254 -17.49 2.84 -1.39
CA GLY A 254 -17.47 4.11 -2.08
C GLY A 254 -16.94 5.21 -1.19
#